data_AF-A0A7W2XTB8-F1
#
_entry.id   AF-A0A7W2XTB8-F1
#
_cell.length_a   1.000
_cell.length_b   1.000
_cell.length_c   1.000
_cell.angle_alpha   90.00
_cell.angle_beta   90.00
_cell.angle_gamma   90.00
#
_symmetry.space_group_name_H-M   'P 1'
#
loop_
_entity.id
_entity.type
_entity.pdbx_description
1 polymer ?
#
loop_
_entity_poly.entity_id
_entity_poly.type
_entity_poly.pdbx_seq_one_letter_code
_entity_poly.pdbx_strand_id
1 'polypeptide(L)'
;MLKNFSGDTKFTTKVKILLTKIYGTSPLKDSVLERAIAFYDLEFLSQGKIKSLNNEMAKLLQIDSDKSNKRLLKLEREHQESLKVLSAERNVRAQHLQGICRDILELCEGESLAVTKRKSAELLGTIQLLLPTEGSKVAVENERSKPLYKAVLALRLLDQICLKKLSSKDPLAQELVALVAFDFNELLSGSAEALRQFTDLVKIPVLMAAILQDIGHYHPNAQKIIQGIDGKLDCFRILELEERKALLEINYRETIKYLLHGIGMVNYLGDSVAEREAFDSTQTNILRFVKQLIMSSFQPKLGVGNILKIPQIYTGIVLSTKNNYNYKLLPRVYQALYKNAVRGRCSRQVVDALYQITGDFPQGFGVIYIPNDVDQDVRYEYAIVTQLYPEKSNEPKCRIASRQLTFIGHGHDLVVKKSNNLYFVETAQKCSNISKARLDEILPLLSSNYLERKELDLLPRCWQPGEYFFNIGNQKLWSRAR
;
A
#
# COMPACT_ATOMS: atom_id res chain seq x y z
N MET A 1 24.82 -26.82 -8.11
CA MET A 1 24.61 -25.86 -9.22
C MET A 1 23.14 -25.87 -9.63
N LEU A 2 22.33 -24.96 -9.08
CA LEU A 2 20.93 -24.81 -9.50
C LEU A 2 20.92 -24.07 -10.83
N LYS A 3 20.35 -24.68 -11.88
CA LYS A 3 19.98 -23.95 -13.10
C LYS A 3 19.05 -22.82 -12.68
N ASN A 4 19.53 -21.58 -12.78
CA ASN A 4 18.73 -20.39 -12.57
C ASN A 4 17.66 -20.32 -13.66
N PHE A 5 16.47 -20.86 -13.38
CA PHE A 5 15.30 -20.53 -14.18
C PHE A 5 14.94 -19.07 -13.85
N SER A 6 15.48 -18.14 -14.63
CA SER A 6 15.10 -16.73 -14.59
C SER A 6 13.69 -16.59 -15.18
N GLY A 7 12.83 -15.86 -14.47
CA GLY A 7 11.47 -15.58 -14.92
C GLY A 7 10.51 -15.39 -13.77
N ASP A 8 9.33 -14.88 -14.09
CA ASP A 8 8.24 -14.66 -13.14
C ASP A 8 7.06 -15.56 -13.47
N THR A 9 6.33 -16.01 -12.45
CA THR A 9 4.99 -16.56 -12.67
C THR A 9 4.06 -15.48 -13.19
N LYS A 10 2.97 -15.87 -13.87
CA LYS A 10 1.94 -14.93 -14.35
C LYS A 10 1.43 -13.99 -13.24
N PHE A 11 1.25 -14.52 -12.03
CA PHE A 11 0.82 -13.71 -10.89
C PHE A 11 1.89 -12.70 -10.49
N THR A 12 3.14 -13.15 -10.30
CA THR A 12 4.28 -12.26 -9.98
C THR A 12 4.44 -11.15 -11.02
N THR A 13 4.29 -11.46 -12.31
CA THR A 13 4.32 -10.47 -13.39
C THR A 13 3.20 -9.44 -13.24
N LYS A 14 1.95 -9.86 -12.96
CA LYS A 14 0.84 -8.93 -12.71
C LYS A 14 1.12 -7.99 -11.52
N VAL A 15 1.72 -8.51 -10.44
CA VAL A 15 2.11 -7.70 -9.27
C VAL A 15 3.16 -6.65 -9.66
N LYS A 16 4.21 -7.04 -10.39
CA LYS A 16 5.24 -6.10 -10.87
C LYS A 16 4.64 -5.02 -11.79
N ILE A 17 3.73 -5.40 -12.69
CA ILE A 17 3.04 -4.43 -13.56
C ILE A 17 2.25 -3.41 -12.72
N LEU A 18 1.53 -3.85 -11.69
CA LEU A 18 0.81 -2.93 -10.80
C LEU A 18 1.73 -1.99 -10.04
N LEU A 19 2.83 -2.50 -9.49
CA LEU A 19 3.85 -1.67 -8.83
C LEU A 19 4.37 -0.58 -9.80
N THR A 20 4.66 -0.96 -11.04
CA THR A 20 5.07 -0.02 -12.10
C THR A 20 3.99 1.01 -12.43
N LYS A 21 2.75 0.58 -12.65
CA LYS A 21 1.61 1.48 -12.98
C LYS A 21 1.27 2.47 -11.86
N ILE A 22 1.60 2.15 -10.61
CA ILE A 22 1.30 3.00 -9.45
C ILE A 22 2.41 4.04 -9.27
N TYR A 23 3.58 3.63 -8.75
CA TYR A 23 4.68 4.54 -8.36
C TYR A 23 6.03 4.13 -8.97
N GLY A 24 6.06 3.08 -9.79
CA GLY A 24 7.26 2.74 -10.54
C GLY A 24 7.44 3.63 -11.77
N THR A 25 8.49 3.33 -12.53
CA THR A 25 8.87 4.10 -13.72
C THR A 25 8.49 3.32 -14.97
N SER A 26 7.84 3.99 -15.93
CA SER A 26 7.58 3.43 -17.25
C SER A 26 8.22 4.28 -18.35
N PRO A 27 8.58 3.70 -19.51
CA PRO A 27 9.05 4.49 -20.65
C PRO A 27 8.04 5.54 -21.12
N LEU A 28 6.75 5.30 -20.90
CA LEU A 28 5.65 6.18 -21.28
C LEU A 28 5.35 7.27 -20.25
N LYS A 29 5.98 7.22 -19.07
CA LYS A 29 5.73 8.10 -17.92
C LYS A 29 4.24 8.18 -17.54
N ASP A 30 3.58 7.04 -17.55
CA ASP A 30 2.13 6.93 -17.46
C ASP A 30 1.62 6.39 -16.12
N SER A 31 2.51 6.16 -15.15
CA SER A 31 2.12 5.76 -13.80
C SER A 31 1.25 6.81 -13.11
N VAL A 32 0.53 6.42 -12.05
CA VAL A 32 -0.24 7.37 -11.22
C VAL A 32 0.65 8.50 -10.71
N LEU A 33 1.87 8.15 -10.28
CA LEU A 33 2.86 9.10 -9.80
C LEU A 33 3.35 10.05 -10.90
N GLU A 34 3.78 9.52 -12.04
CA GLU A 34 4.32 10.36 -13.12
C GLU A 34 3.26 11.31 -13.69
N ARG A 35 1.99 10.88 -13.76
CA ARG A 35 0.87 11.76 -14.12
C ARG A 35 0.62 12.87 -13.09
N ALA A 36 0.86 12.61 -11.81
CA ALA A 36 0.76 13.63 -10.76
C ALA A 36 1.91 14.64 -10.85
N ILE A 37 3.13 14.18 -11.09
CA ILE A 37 4.31 15.04 -11.32
C ILE A 37 4.05 15.94 -12.53
N ALA A 38 3.61 15.38 -13.65
CA ALA A 38 3.27 16.16 -14.85
C ALA A 38 2.18 17.22 -14.58
N PHE A 39 1.18 16.89 -13.74
CA PHE A 39 0.19 17.87 -13.30
C PHE A 39 0.85 19.02 -12.52
N TYR A 40 1.69 18.73 -11.52
CA TYR A 40 2.33 19.77 -10.71
C TYR A 40 3.26 20.66 -11.55
N ASP A 41 3.97 20.09 -12.52
CA ASP A 41 4.88 20.85 -13.39
C ASP A 41 4.13 21.82 -14.32
N LEU A 42 2.97 21.40 -14.84
CA LEU A 42 2.18 22.20 -15.78
C LEU A 42 1.17 23.12 -15.10
N GLU A 43 0.85 22.88 -13.84
CA GLU A 43 -0.24 23.57 -13.15
C GLU A 43 -0.08 25.09 -13.15
N PHE A 44 1.12 25.58 -12.86
CA PHE A 44 1.39 27.02 -12.81
C PHE A 44 1.11 27.70 -14.16
N LEU A 45 1.51 27.07 -15.27
CA LEU A 45 1.30 27.57 -16.62
C LEU A 45 -0.18 27.55 -16.98
N SER A 46 -0.86 26.43 -16.71
CA SER A 46 -2.28 26.23 -17.00
C SER A 46 -3.15 27.23 -16.22
N GLN A 47 -2.91 27.41 -14.93
CA GLN A 47 -3.64 28.38 -14.09
C GLN A 47 -3.29 29.83 -14.46
N GLY A 48 -2.04 30.11 -14.80
CA GLY A 48 -1.61 31.43 -15.28
C GLY A 48 -2.35 31.84 -16.57
N LYS A 49 -2.46 30.91 -17.53
CA LYS A 49 -3.20 31.14 -18.78
C LYS A 49 -4.68 31.45 -18.52
N ILE A 50 -5.37 30.63 -17.71
CA ILE A 50 -6.78 30.87 -17.37
C ILE A 50 -6.98 32.20 -16.66
N LYS A 51 -6.13 32.53 -15.68
CA LYS A 51 -6.21 33.81 -14.97
C LYS A 51 -5.98 35.00 -15.90
N SER A 52 -5.02 34.90 -16.82
CA SER A 52 -4.77 35.94 -17.83
C SER A 52 -5.97 36.16 -18.72
N LEU A 53 -6.58 35.08 -19.23
CA LEU A 53 -7.80 35.14 -20.05
C LEU A 53 -8.96 35.80 -19.29
N ASN A 54 -9.21 35.37 -18.05
CA ASN A 54 -10.27 35.96 -17.21
C ASN A 54 -10.05 37.44 -16.94
N ASN A 55 -8.81 37.84 -16.63
CA ASN A 55 -8.48 39.25 -16.39
C ASN A 55 -8.65 40.12 -17.65
N GLU A 56 -8.30 39.58 -18.82
CA GLU A 56 -8.46 40.29 -20.09
C GLU A 56 -9.94 40.41 -20.49
N MET A 57 -10.72 39.34 -20.31
CA MET A 57 -12.18 39.37 -20.50
C MET A 57 -12.84 40.38 -19.56
N ALA A 58 -12.48 40.40 -18.28
CA ALA A 58 -13.01 41.35 -17.31
C ALA A 58 -12.71 42.82 -17.68
N LYS A 59 -11.54 43.11 -18.25
CA LYS A 59 -11.19 44.45 -18.74
C LYS A 59 -12.02 44.84 -19.97
N LEU A 60 -12.24 43.91 -20.89
CA LEU A 60 -12.98 44.18 -22.12
C LEU A 60 -14.48 44.35 -21.89
N LEU A 61 -15.05 43.71 -20.85
CA LEU A 61 -16.44 43.90 -20.44
C LEU A 61 -16.76 45.35 -20.00
N GLN A 62 -15.74 46.14 -19.63
CA GLN A 62 -15.92 47.55 -19.25
C GLN A 62 -15.84 48.51 -20.46
N ILE A 63 -15.54 48.01 -21.66
CA ILE A 63 -15.37 48.82 -22.86
C ILE A 63 -16.45 48.44 -23.86
N ASP A 64 -17.49 49.26 -23.99
CA ASP A 64 -18.54 49.06 -24.97
C ASP A 64 -18.07 49.50 -26.37
N SER A 65 -17.55 48.55 -27.16
CA SER A 65 -17.21 48.77 -28.56
C SER A 65 -17.29 47.47 -29.36
N ASP A 66 -17.65 47.57 -30.64
CA ASP A 66 -17.71 46.42 -31.56
C ASP A 66 -16.37 45.65 -31.64
N LYS A 67 -15.25 46.36 -31.54
CA LYS A 67 -13.91 45.75 -31.54
C LYS A 67 -13.65 44.99 -30.24
N SER A 68 -14.08 45.53 -29.09
CA SER A 68 -14.02 44.85 -27.79
C SER A 68 -14.87 43.58 -27.80
N ASN A 69 -16.10 43.66 -28.30
CA ASN A 69 -17.04 42.54 -28.37
C ASN A 69 -16.50 41.39 -29.24
N LYS A 70 -15.91 41.69 -30.41
CA LYS A 70 -15.26 40.68 -31.26
C LYS A 70 -14.06 40.02 -30.59
N ARG A 71 -13.24 40.79 -29.85
CA ARG A 71 -12.10 40.25 -29.09
C ARG A 71 -12.56 39.39 -27.92
N LEU A 72 -13.62 39.80 -27.24
CA LEU A 72 -14.23 39.06 -26.13
C LEU A 72 -14.71 37.68 -26.58
N LEU A 73 -15.45 37.60 -27.70
CA LEU A 73 -15.87 36.31 -28.29
C LEU A 73 -14.68 35.40 -28.63
N LYS A 74 -13.56 35.97 -29.09
CA LYS A 74 -12.34 35.19 -29.36
C LYS A 74 -11.73 34.64 -28.07
N LEU A 75 -11.60 35.48 -27.04
CA LEU A 75 -11.07 35.07 -25.73
C LEU A 75 -11.98 34.04 -25.05
N GLU A 76 -13.30 34.15 -25.17
CA GLU A 76 -14.24 33.16 -24.66
C GLU A 76 -14.03 31.79 -25.30
N ARG A 77 -13.82 31.75 -26.63
CA ARG A 77 -13.50 30.51 -27.34
C ARG A 77 -12.17 29.91 -26.87
N GLU A 78 -11.13 30.73 -26.74
CA GLU A 78 -9.81 30.30 -26.24
C GLU A 78 -9.87 29.80 -24.78
N HIS A 79 -10.70 30.44 -23.96
CA HIS A 79 -10.95 30.04 -22.57
C HIS A 79 -11.70 28.71 -22.50
N GLN A 80 -12.79 28.55 -23.26
CA GLN A 80 -13.53 27.30 -23.35
C GLN A 80 -12.66 26.15 -23.86
N GLU A 81 -11.84 26.38 -24.88
CA GLU A 81 -10.93 25.36 -25.41
C GLU A 81 -9.89 24.95 -24.36
N SER A 82 -9.31 25.92 -23.65
CA SER A 82 -8.36 25.63 -22.57
C SER A 82 -9.02 24.82 -21.43
N LEU A 83 -10.27 25.12 -21.07
CA LEU A 83 -11.02 24.34 -20.09
C LEU A 83 -11.36 22.93 -20.58
N LYS A 84 -11.72 22.77 -21.87
CA LYS A 84 -11.99 21.46 -22.47
C LYS A 84 -10.76 20.55 -22.42
N VAL A 85 -9.60 21.06 -22.79
CA VAL A 85 -8.32 20.31 -22.75
C VAL A 85 -8.04 19.84 -21.32
N LEU A 86 -8.13 20.74 -20.33
CA LEU A 86 -7.91 20.39 -18.93
C LEU A 86 -8.93 19.38 -18.40
N SER A 87 -10.19 19.50 -18.80
CA SER A 87 -11.24 18.56 -18.44
C SER A 87 -11.01 17.17 -19.04
N ALA A 88 -10.53 17.11 -20.29
CA ALA A 88 -10.22 15.84 -20.95
C ALA A 88 -9.04 15.13 -20.26
N GLU A 89 -7.95 15.86 -19.96
CA GLU A 89 -6.81 15.30 -19.24
C GLU A 89 -7.18 14.82 -17.83
N ARG A 90 -8.00 15.60 -17.13
CA ARG A 90 -8.53 15.26 -15.80
C ARG A 90 -9.32 13.94 -15.85
N ASN A 91 -10.22 13.81 -16.82
CA ASN A 91 -10.99 12.59 -17.02
C ASN A 91 -10.09 11.38 -17.31
N VAL A 92 -9.06 11.53 -18.16
CA VAL A 92 -8.09 10.46 -18.44
C VAL A 92 -7.36 10.01 -17.17
N ARG A 93 -6.89 10.96 -16.34
CA ARG A 93 -6.23 10.62 -15.06
C ARG A 93 -7.20 9.93 -14.09
N ALA A 94 -8.45 10.37 -14.01
CA ALA A 94 -9.48 9.74 -13.18
C ALA A 94 -9.81 8.31 -13.60
N GLN A 95 -10.04 8.08 -14.90
CA GLN A 95 -10.28 6.76 -15.46
C GLN A 95 -9.09 5.82 -15.23
N HIS A 96 -7.86 6.32 -15.43
CA HIS A 96 -6.65 5.56 -15.17
C HIS A 96 -6.54 5.11 -13.71
N LEU A 97 -6.78 6.02 -12.76
CA LEU A 97 -6.74 5.69 -11.33
C LEU A 97 -7.83 4.68 -10.96
N GLN A 98 -9.06 4.85 -11.45
CA GLN A 98 -10.14 3.88 -11.21
C GLN A 98 -9.82 2.51 -11.81
N GLY A 99 -9.25 2.47 -13.02
CA GLY A 99 -8.80 1.24 -13.67
C GLY A 99 -7.76 0.50 -12.82
N ILE A 100 -6.76 1.20 -12.30
CA ILE A 100 -5.78 0.61 -11.37
C ILE A 100 -6.44 0.08 -10.10
N CYS A 101 -7.41 0.80 -9.53
CA CYS A 101 -8.13 0.32 -8.36
C CYS A 101 -8.87 -1.01 -8.66
N ARG A 102 -9.44 -1.16 -9.86
CA ARG A 102 -10.08 -2.40 -10.30
C ARG A 102 -9.08 -3.53 -10.52
N ASP A 103 -7.92 -3.24 -11.14
CA ASP A 103 -6.83 -4.21 -11.30
C ASP A 103 -6.35 -4.74 -9.92
N ILE A 104 -6.26 -3.86 -8.90
CA ILE A 104 -5.91 -4.25 -7.52
C ILE A 104 -6.99 -5.18 -6.93
N LEU A 105 -8.27 -4.86 -7.11
CA LEU A 105 -9.38 -5.68 -6.62
C LEU A 105 -9.39 -7.06 -7.29
N GLU A 106 -9.13 -7.17 -8.60
CA GLU A 106 -9.03 -8.46 -9.30
C GLU A 106 -8.00 -9.41 -8.62
N LEU A 107 -6.86 -8.84 -8.20
CA LEU A 107 -5.80 -9.59 -7.55
C LEU A 107 -6.07 -9.92 -6.07
N CYS A 108 -6.88 -9.13 -5.37
CA CYS A 108 -7.04 -9.28 -3.92
C CYS A 108 -8.46 -9.66 -3.45
N GLU A 109 -9.46 -9.71 -4.33
CA GLU A 109 -10.84 -10.14 -4.05
C GLU A 109 -11.16 -11.50 -4.66
N GLY A 110 -12.03 -12.27 -4.02
CA GLY A 110 -12.58 -13.51 -4.57
C GLY A 110 -14.03 -13.73 -4.19
N GLU A 111 -14.58 -14.86 -4.64
CA GLU A 111 -15.99 -15.22 -4.47
C GLU A 111 -16.42 -15.46 -3.03
N SER A 112 -15.46 -15.64 -2.11
CA SER A 112 -15.72 -15.78 -0.68
C SER A 112 -14.67 -15.05 0.14
N LEU A 113 -15.03 -14.73 1.39
CA LEU A 113 -14.11 -14.11 2.35
C LEU A 113 -12.81 -14.92 2.52
N ALA A 114 -12.89 -16.25 2.49
CA ALA A 114 -11.71 -17.12 2.57
C ALA A 114 -10.78 -16.93 1.36
N VAL A 115 -11.33 -16.83 0.15
CA VAL A 115 -10.56 -16.58 -1.07
C VAL A 115 -9.99 -15.17 -1.08
N THR A 116 -10.76 -14.16 -0.68
CA THR A 116 -10.31 -12.78 -0.51
C THR A 116 -9.12 -12.68 0.45
N LYS A 117 -9.21 -13.32 1.63
CA LYS A 117 -8.11 -13.36 2.61
C LYS A 117 -6.85 -14.01 2.04
N ARG A 118 -7.00 -15.13 1.32
CA ARG A 118 -5.87 -15.82 0.66
C ARG A 118 -5.21 -14.95 -0.41
N LYS A 119 -6.00 -14.37 -1.31
CA LYS A 119 -5.51 -13.52 -2.41
C LYS A 119 -4.79 -12.27 -1.88
N SER A 120 -5.31 -11.64 -0.83
CA SER A 120 -4.58 -10.55 -0.15
C SER A 120 -3.27 -10.98 0.47
N ALA A 121 -3.23 -12.15 1.12
CA ALA A 121 -2.01 -12.69 1.70
C ALA A 121 -0.95 -12.94 0.61
N GLU A 122 -1.37 -13.55 -0.51
CA GLU A 122 -0.55 -13.80 -1.68
C GLU A 122 -0.01 -12.50 -2.30
N LEU A 123 -0.85 -11.47 -2.47
CA LEU A 123 -0.43 -10.18 -3.01
C LEU A 123 0.56 -9.46 -2.07
N LEU A 124 0.24 -9.32 -0.78
CA LEU A 124 1.10 -8.67 0.21
C LEU A 124 2.43 -9.40 0.36
N GLY A 125 2.38 -10.73 0.45
CA GLY A 125 3.57 -11.56 0.55
C GLY A 125 4.43 -11.49 -0.70
N THR A 126 3.83 -11.51 -1.89
CA THR A 126 4.57 -11.35 -3.16
C THR A 126 5.27 -9.99 -3.22
N ILE A 127 4.59 -8.90 -2.84
CA ILE A 127 5.24 -7.58 -2.75
C ILE A 127 6.44 -7.66 -1.81
N GLN A 128 6.28 -8.19 -0.59
CA GLN A 128 7.39 -8.29 0.37
C GLN A 128 8.56 -9.12 -0.15
N LEU A 129 8.28 -10.24 -0.83
CA LEU A 129 9.30 -11.18 -1.32
C LEU A 129 10.03 -10.69 -2.57
N LEU A 130 9.44 -9.76 -3.32
CA LEU A 130 10.08 -9.09 -4.45
C LEU A 130 11.07 -8.01 -4.02
N LEU A 131 10.97 -7.53 -2.78
CA LEU A 131 11.75 -6.39 -2.32
C LEU A 131 13.13 -6.81 -1.80
N PRO A 132 14.18 -6.06 -2.16
CA PRO A 132 15.49 -6.28 -1.58
C PRO A 132 15.44 -6.01 -0.08
N THR A 133 16.14 -6.84 0.70
CA THR A 133 16.27 -6.66 2.16
C THR A 133 17.61 -6.05 2.56
N GLU A 134 18.57 -6.02 1.62
CA GLU A 134 19.92 -5.50 1.78
C GLU A 134 20.37 -4.73 0.53
N GLY A 135 21.40 -3.89 0.67
CA GLY A 135 21.97 -3.10 -0.42
C GLY A 135 21.33 -1.72 -0.62
N SER A 136 21.86 -0.97 -1.59
CA SER A 136 21.51 0.45 -1.81
C SER A 136 20.11 0.69 -2.38
N LYS A 137 19.48 -0.34 -2.96
CA LYS A 137 18.15 -0.22 -3.60
C LYS A 137 16.98 -0.38 -2.63
N VAL A 138 17.21 -0.79 -1.38
CA VAL A 138 16.16 -1.09 -0.39
C VAL A 138 15.18 0.07 -0.23
N ALA A 139 15.69 1.28 0.02
CA ALA A 139 14.82 2.43 0.27
C ALA A 139 13.99 2.81 -0.97
N VAL A 140 14.58 2.82 -2.15
CA VAL A 140 13.87 3.17 -3.40
C VAL A 140 12.76 2.17 -3.71
N GLU A 141 13.05 0.88 -3.66
CA GLU A 141 12.07 -0.17 -3.98
C GLU A 141 10.96 -0.27 -2.91
N ASN A 142 11.31 -0.06 -1.65
CA ASN A 142 10.33 0.03 -0.57
C ASN A 142 9.39 1.21 -0.79
N GLU A 143 9.92 2.42 -1.03
CA GLU A 143 9.11 3.63 -1.26
C GLU A 143 8.09 3.43 -2.40
N ARG A 144 8.54 2.86 -3.52
CA ARG A 144 7.68 2.55 -4.68
C ARG A 144 6.57 1.56 -4.38
N SER A 145 6.78 0.66 -3.41
CA SER A 145 5.85 -0.41 -3.08
C SER A 145 4.88 -0.07 -1.95
N LYS A 146 5.18 0.96 -1.15
CA LYS A 146 4.32 1.42 -0.04
C LYS A 146 2.87 1.67 -0.46
N PRO A 147 2.56 2.37 -1.58
CA PRO A 147 1.17 2.69 -1.93
C PRO A 147 0.30 1.45 -2.15
N LEU A 148 0.80 0.47 -2.92
CA LEU A 148 0.08 -0.77 -3.18
C LEU A 148 -0.09 -1.61 -1.90
N TYR A 149 1.00 -1.80 -1.15
CA TYR A 149 0.97 -2.58 0.09
C TYR A 149 -0.01 -2.01 1.12
N LYS A 150 0.03 -0.68 1.31
CA LYS A 150 -0.89 0.07 2.18
C LYS A 150 -2.33 -0.04 1.70
N ALA A 151 -2.59 0.05 0.40
CA ALA A 151 -3.93 -0.01 -0.16
C ALA A 151 -4.62 -1.35 0.10
N VAL A 152 -3.89 -2.46 -0.05
CA VAL A 152 -4.42 -3.81 0.24
C VAL A 152 -4.71 -3.98 1.74
N LEU A 153 -3.85 -3.46 2.61
CA LEU A 153 -4.11 -3.46 4.05
C LEU A 153 -5.31 -2.60 4.43
N ALA A 154 -5.49 -1.43 3.81
CA ALA A 154 -6.63 -0.55 4.05
C ALA A 154 -7.96 -1.24 3.68
N LEU A 155 -8.00 -2.00 2.58
CA LEU A 155 -9.16 -2.81 2.21
C LEU A 155 -9.48 -3.89 3.25
N ARG A 156 -8.47 -4.68 3.66
CA ARG A 156 -8.69 -5.75 4.64
C ARG A 156 -9.07 -5.19 6.01
N LEU A 157 -8.53 -4.03 6.37
CA LEU A 157 -8.93 -3.30 7.58
C LEU A 157 -10.37 -2.81 7.48
N LEU A 158 -10.79 -2.23 6.36
CA LEU A 158 -12.18 -1.86 6.10
C LEU A 158 -13.10 -3.08 6.24
N ASP A 159 -12.79 -4.21 5.59
CA ASP A 159 -13.62 -5.42 5.69
C ASP A 159 -13.73 -5.89 7.15
N GLN A 160 -12.61 -5.92 7.89
CA GLN A 160 -12.59 -6.35 9.29
C GLN A 160 -13.43 -5.42 10.18
N ILE A 161 -13.43 -4.12 9.89
CA ILE A 161 -14.25 -3.13 10.58
C ILE A 161 -15.73 -3.35 10.27
N CYS A 162 -16.09 -3.48 8.98
CA CYS A 162 -17.48 -3.68 8.55
C CYS A 162 -18.06 -5.01 9.09
N LEU A 163 -17.28 -6.10 9.04
CA LEU A 163 -17.71 -7.43 9.48
C LEU A 163 -17.89 -7.55 10.99
N LYS A 164 -17.13 -6.78 11.77
CA LYS A 164 -17.24 -6.80 13.24
C LYS A 164 -18.55 -6.22 13.78
N LYS A 165 -19.43 -5.69 12.91
CA LYS A 165 -20.58 -4.86 13.30
C LYS A 165 -20.13 -3.88 14.37
N LEU A 166 -19.36 -2.87 13.96
CA LEU A 166 -19.17 -1.71 14.82
C LEU A 166 -20.52 -1.35 15.44
N SER A 167 -20.56 -1.30 16.77
CA SER A 167 -21.79 -0.93 17.48
C SER A 167 -22.33 0.35 16.84
N SER A 168 -23.65 0.54 16.80
CA SER A 168 -24.24 1.79 16.30
C SER A 168 -23.72 3.05 17.03
N LYS A 169 -23.00 2.87 18.13
CA LYS A 169 -22.31 3.90 18.93
C LYS A 169 -20.83 4.11 18.57
N ASP A 170 -20.25 3.35 17.65
CA ASP A 170 -18.86 3.51 17.24
C ASP A 170 -18.71 4.76 16.35
N PRO A 171 -17.85 5.74 16.74
CA PRO A 171 -17.68 6.96 15.97
C PRO A 171 -17.24 6.73 14.52
N LEU A 172 -16.45 5.69 14.26
CA LEU A 172 -15.97 5.38 12.91
C LEU A 172 -17.12 4.84 12.04
N ALA A 173 -17.99 3.99 12.59
CA ALA A 173 -19.16 3.51 11.85
C ALA A 173 -20.13 4.63 11.52
N GLN A 174 -20.41 5.50 12.50
CA GLN A 174 -21.30 6.63 12.31
C GLN A 174 -20.78 7.57 11.23
N GLU A 175 -19.49 7.90 11.28
CA GLU A 175 -18.87 8.73 10.25
C GLU A 175 -18.86 8.02 8.89
N LEU A 176 -18.59 6.72 8.82
CA LEU A 176 -18.59 5.97 7.56
C LEU A 176 -19.99 5.91 6.91
N VAL A 177 -21.04 5.66 7.70
CA VAL A 177 -22.44 5.68 7.24
C VAL A 177 -22.88 7.07 6.82
N ALA A 178 -22.42 8.13 7.51
CA ALA A 178 -22.74 9.51 7.13
C ALA A 178 -22.04 9.95 5.83
N LEU A 179 -20.88 9.37 5.51
CA LEU A 179 -20.08 9.76 4.35
C LEU A 179 -20.44 9.01 3.07
N VAL A 180 -20.95 7.79 3.19
CA VAL A 180 -21.28 6.95 2.04
C VAL A 180 -22.78 6.68 2.00
N ALA A 181 -23.40 6.99 0.86
CA ALA A 181 -24.78 6.62 0.56
C ALA A 181 -24.89 5.12 0.24
N PHE A 182 -24.58 4.25 1.23
CA PHE A 182 -24.64 2.80 1.12
C PHE A 182 -25.14 2.21 2.44
N ASP A 183 -26.15 1.33 2.39
CA ASP A 183 -26.63 0.63 3.57
C ASP A 183 -25.74 -0.59 3.84
N PHE A 184 -24.89 -0.48 4.86
CA PHE A 184 -24.01 -1.57 5.28
C PHE A 184 -24.76 -2.81 5.77
N ASN A 185 -26.05 -2.72 6.11
CA ASN A 185 -26.87 -3.90 6.44
C ASN A 185 -27.13 -4.77 5.20
N GLU A 186 -27.14 -4.19 4.00
CA GLU A 186 -27.30 -4.96 2.76
C GLU A 186 -26.13 -5.92 2.52
N LEU A 187 -24.95 -5.67 3.09
CA LEU A 187 -23.84 -6.64 3.06
C LEU A 187 -24.21 -7.97 3.72
N LEU A 188 -25.14 -7.96 4.68
CA LEU A 188 -25.64 -9.17 5.33
C LEU A 188 -26.54 -9.99 4.39
N SER A 189 -27.18 -9.34 3.42
CA SER A 189 -27.99 -10.02 2.40
C SER A 189 -27.13 -10.88 1.46
N GLY A 190 -25.84 -10.54 1.34
CA GLY A 190 -24.90 -11.23 0.43
C GLY A 190 -25.26 -11.10 -1.04
N SER A 191 -26.17 -10.18 -1.42
CA SER A 191 -26.57 -10.02 -2.81
C SER A 191 -25.41 -9.53 -3.67
N ALA A 192 -25.33 -10.03 -4.92
CA ALA A 192 -24.28 -9.62 -5.85
C ALA A 192 -24.31 -8.11 -6.12
N GLU A 193 -25.50 -7.51 -6.13
CA GLU A 193 -25.67 -6.07 -6.34
C GLU A 193 -25.17 -5.25 -5.16
N ALA A 194 -25.50 -5.63 -3.92
CA ALA A 194 -24.99 -4.94 -2.73
C ALA A 194 -23.45 -5.02 -2.63
N LEU A 195 -22.87 -6.17 -2.98
CA LEU A 195 -21.40 -6.34 -3.03
C LEU A 195 -20.75 -5.47 -4.12
N ARG A 196 -21.41 -5.34 -5.27
CA ARG A 196 -20.96 -4.47 -6.36
C ARG A 196 -21.02 -3.00 -5.95
N GLN A 197 -22.15 -2.56 -5.38
CA GLN A 197 -22.31 -1.19 -4.88
C GLN A 197 -21.30 -0.88 -3.77
N PHE A 198 -21.09 -1.78 -2.82
CA PHE A 198 -20.04 -1.63 -1.80
C PHE A 198 -18.65 -1.48 -2.41
N THR A 199 -18.37 -2.24 -3.47
CA THR A 199 -17.10 -2.16 -4.19
C THR A 199 -16.91 -0.79 -4.84
N ASP A 200 -17.91 -0.33 -5.60
CA ASP A 200 -17.83 0.92 -6.36
C ASP A 200 -17.93 2.18 -5.48
N LEU A 201 -18.78 2.16 -4.44
CA LEU A 201 -19.04 3.31 -3.57
C LEU A 201 -18.14 3.39 -2.33
N VAL A 202 -17.49 2.29 -1.92
CA VAL A 202 -16.64 2.26 -0.71
C VAL A 202 -15.21 1.77 -1.00
N LYS A 203 -15.04 0.56 -1.55
CA LYS A 203 -13.70 -0.05 -1.71
C LYS A 203 -12.82 0.73 -2.69
N ILE A 204 -13.35 1.10 -3.85
CA ILE A 204 -12.62 1.90 -4.85
C ILE A 204 -12.21 3.26 -4.27
N PRO A 205 -13.09 4.04 -3.63
CA PRO A 205 -12.70 5.27 -2.95
C PRO A 205 -11.59 5.09 -1.90
N VAL A 206 -11.63 4.02 -1.10
CA VAL A 206 -10.57 3.70 -0.12
C VAL A 206 -9.24 3.42 -0.83
N LEU A 207 -9.24 2.68 -1.93
CA LEU A 207 -8.04 2.45 -2.75
C LEU A 207 -7.49 3.74 -3.35
N MET A 208 -8.35 4.56 -3.95
CA MET A 208 -7.98 5.87 -4.49
C MET A 208 -7.29 6.72 -3.42
N ALA A 209 -7.90 6.80 -2.24
CA ALA A 209 -7.36 7.58 -1.12
C ALA A 209 -6.02 7.02 -0.62
N ALA A 210 -5.87 5.69 -0.52
CA ALA A 210 -4.63 5.06 -0.10
C ALA A 210 -3.47 5.30 -1.10
N ILE A 211 -3.74 5.21 -2.40
CA ILE A 211 -2.73 5.45 -3.46
C ILE A 211 -2.31 6.93 -3.48
N LEU A 212 -3.25 7.85 -3.29
CA LEU A 212 -3.00 9.29 -3.40
C LEU A 212 -2.48 9.93 -2.11
N GLN A 213 -2.61 9.31 -0.94
CA GLN A 213 -2.36 9.92 0.37
C GLN A 213 -1.03 10.69 0.51
N ASP A 214 0.02 10.21 -0.16
CA ASP A 214 1.39 10.74 -0.07
C ASP A 214 1.86 11.39 -1.40
N ILE A 215 0.94 11.59 -2.37
CA ILE A 215 1.27 12.06 -3.72
C ILE A 215 1.75 13.51 -3.74
N GLY A 216 1.35 14.32 -2.76
CA GLY A 216 1.78 15.72 -2.62
C GLY A 216 3.25 15.86 -2.25
N HIS A 217 3.91 14.81 -1.74
CA HIS A 217 5.37 14.82 -1.53
C HIS A 217 6.14 15.03 -2.83
N TYR A 218 5.54 14.75 -3.98
CA TYR A 218 6.17 14.88 -5.30
C TYR A 218 5.93 16.23 -5.97
N HIS A 219 5.28 17.17 -5.28
CA HIS A 219 5.24 18.55 -5.71
C HIS A 219 6.64 19.19 -5.64
N PRO A 220 7.04 20.07 -6.58
CA PRO A 220 8.38 20.66 -6.62
C PRO A 220 8.85 21.28 -5.29
N ASN A 221 7.96 21.97 -4.58
CA ASN A 221 8.29 22.55 -3.26
C ASN A 221 8.54 21.50 -2.17
N ALA A 222 7.87 20.34 -2.22
CA ALA A 222 8.15 19.24 -1.30
C ALA A 222 9.48 18.58 -1.64
N GLN A 223 9.79 18.41 -2.93
CA GLN A 223 11.07 17.87 -3.38
C GLN A 223 12.26 18.74 -2.94
N LYS A 224 12.13 20.07 -2.94
CA LYS A 224 13.14 20.98 -2.37
C LYS A 224 13.41 20.77 -0.88
N ILE A 225 12.42 20.30 -0.11
CA ILE A 225 12.63 19.92 1.30
C ILE A 225 13.32 18.57 1.36
N ILE A 226 12.84 17.58 0.61
CA ILE A 226 13.33 16.20 0.64
C ILE A 226 14.80 16.13 0.18
N GLN A 227 15.11 16.71 -0.97
CA GLN A 227 16.40 16.63 -1.66
C GLN A 227 17.30 17.85 -1.43
N GLY A 228 16.83 18.85 -0.68
CA GLY A 228 17.51 20.14 -0.55
C GLY A 228 17.29 21.03 -1.78
N ILE A 229 17.63 22.31 -1.64
CA ILE A 229 17.43 23.33 -2.69
C ILE A 229 18.26 23.02 -3.94
N ASP A 230 19.44 22.41 -3.76
CA ASP A 230 20.36 22.01 -4.82
C ASP A 230 20.13 20.57 -5.33
N GLY A 231 19.18 19.84 -4.73
CA GLY A 231 18.82 18.47 -5.11
C GLY A 231 19.85 17.40 -4.71
N LYS A 232 20.82 17.72 -3.84
CA LYS A 232 21.94 16.81 -3.51
C LYS A 232 21.77 16.02 -2.22
N LEU A 233 20.78 16.34 -1.39
CA LEU A 233 20.54 15.63 -0.14
C LEU A 233 19.89 14.26 -0.40
N ASP A 234 20.25 13.30 0.44
CA ASP A 234 19.60 11.98 0.46
C ASP A 234 18.09 12.13 0.74
N CYS A 235 17.26 11.65 -0.19
CA CYS A 235 15.81 11.74 -0.09
C CYS A 235 15.20 10.92 1.05
N PHE A 236 15.98 10.02 1.67
CA PHE A 236 15.54 9.22 2.82
C PHE A 236 16.17 9.66 4.15
N ARG A 237 16.83 10.82 4.17
CA ARG A 237 17.38 11.42 5.39
C ARG A 237 16.31 11.67 6.44
N ILE A 238 16.76 11.77 7.70
CA ILE A 238 15.89 12.22 8.77
C ILE A 238 15.68 13.73 8.60
N LEU A 239 14.42 14.13 8.43
CA LEU A 239 14.02 15.54 8.40
C LEU A 239 13.90 16.10 9.82
N GLU A 240 14.37 17.33 10.00
CA GLU A 240 14.17 18.09 11.23
C GLU A 240 12.68 18.39 11.47
N LEU A 241 12.33 18.77 12.71
CA LEU A 241 10.93 18.95 13.09
C LEU A 241 10.19 19.95 12.20
N GLU A 242 10.80 21.09 11.89
CA GLU A 242 10.21 22.14 11.07
C GLU A 242 10.13 21.75 9.59
N GLU A 243 11.18 21.12 9.05
CA GLU A 243 11.16 20.55 7.69
C GLU A 243 10.04 19.52 7.54
N ARG A 244 9.87 18.65 8.55
CA ARG A 244 8.82 17.63 8.58
C ARG A 244 7.42 18.26 8.62
N LYS A 245 7.21 19.30 9.44
CA LYS A 245 5.91 20.01 9.47
C LYS A 245 5.60 20.64 8.11
N ALA A 246 6.56 21.36 7.53
CA ALA A 246 6.40 21.98 6.21
C ALA A 246 6.11 20.95 5.12
N LEU A 247 6.83 19.81 5.13
CA LEU A 247 6.57 18.73 4.18
C LEU A 247 5.16 18.15 4.33
N LEU A 248 4.69 17.93 5.55
CA LEU A 248 3.34 17.42 5.82
C LEU A 248 2.27 18.42 5.35
N GLU A 249 2.47 19.71 5.56
CA GLU A 249 1.54 20.77 5.09
C GLU A 249 1.48 20.83 3.56
N ILE A 250 2.62 20.75 2.87
CA ILE A 250 2.66 20.70 1.41
C ILE A 250 1.97 19.42 0.93
N ASN A 251 2.28 18.26 1.52
CA ASN A 251 1.65 17.00 1.13
C ASN A 251 0.13 17.08 1.27
N TYR A 252 -0.37 17.60 2.39
CA TYR A 252 -1.79 17.80 2.62
C TYR A 252 -2.42 18.68 1.53
N ARG A 253 -1.87 19.88 1.33
CA ARG A 253 -2.43 20.88 0.41
C ARG A 253 -2.40 20.37 -1.03
N GLU A 254 -1.26 19.88 -1.49
CA GLU A 254 -1.07 19.50 -2.89
C GLU A 254 -1.76 18.17 -3.23
N THR A 255 -1.86 17.23 -2.28
CA THR A 255 -2.66 16.01 -2.49
C THR A 255 -4.13 16.34 -2.70
N ILE A 256 -4.71 17.21 -1.87
CA ILE A 256 -6.12 17.61 -2.01
C ILE A 256 -6.33 18.41 -3.30
N LYS A 257 -5.39 19.28 -3.65
CA LYS A 257 -5.43 20.04 -4.91
C LYS A 257 -5.38 19.11 -6.12
N TYR A 258 -4.47 18.14 -6.13
CA TYR A 258 -4.39 17.13 -7.20
C TYR A 258 -5.65 16.27 -7.26
N LEU A 259 -6.20 15.86 -6.12
CA LEU A 259 -7.47 15.12 -6.08
C LEU A 259 -8.61 15.93 -6.74
N LEU A 260 -8.74 17.22 -6.40
CA LEU A 260 -9.86 18.04 -6.86
C LEU A 260 -9.68 18.52 -8.31
N HIS A 261 -8.49 19.02 -8.66
CA HIS A 261 -8.23 19.67 -9.95
C HIS A 261 -7.48 18.78 -10.94
N GLY A 262 -6.64 17.87 -10.46
CA GLY A 262 -5.90 16.92 -11.30
C GLY A 262 -6.69 15.68 -11.67
N ILE A 263 -7.38 15.07 -10.70
CA ILE A 263 -8.16 13.83 -10.85
C ILE A 263 -9.65 14.13 -11.04
N GLY A 264 -10.35 14.62 -10.02
CA GLY A 264 -11.76 14.93 -10.08
C GLY A 264 -12.72 13.76 -10.27
N MET A 265 -13.80 14.05 -10.99
CA MET A 265 -14.86 13.11 -11.33
C MET A 265 -14.66 12.59 -12.75
N VAL A 266 -15.03 11.33 -12.97
CA VAL A 266 -15.12 10.76 -14.32
C VAL A 266 -16.31 11.40 -15.05
N ASN A 267 -16.20 11.56 -16.37
CA ASN A 267 -17.29 12.07 -17.18
C ASN A 267 -18.35 11.00 -17.43
N TYR A 268 -19.63 11.38 -17.37
CA TYR A 268 -20.73 10.54 -17.81
C TYR A 268 -20.63 10.26 -19.32
N LEU A 269 -20.91 9.02 -19.71
CA LEU A 269 -20.97 8.56 -21.10
C LEU A 269 -22.38 8.02 -21.35
N GLY A 270 -23.24 8.83 -21.95
CA GLY A 270 -24.61 8.49 -22.30
C GLY A 270 -25.42 9.72 -22.69
N ASP A 271 -26.67 9.50 -23.09
CA ASP A 271 -27.54 10.52 -23.69
C ASP A 271 -28.70 10.96 -22.79
N SER A 272 -28.87 10.34 -21.62
CA SER A 272 -29.98 10.63 -20.70
C SER A 272 -29.60 11.69 -19.66
N VAL A 273 -30.40 12.76 -19.58
CA VAL A 273 -30.23 13.83 -18.59
C VAL A 273 -30.40 13.30 -17.17
N ALA A 274 -31.42 12.48 -16.94
CA ALA A 274 -31.70 11.92 -15.61
C ALA A 274 -30.59 10.97 -15.13
N GLU A 275 -30.05 10.14 -16.04
CA GLU A 275 -28.91 9.28 -15.71
C GLU A 275 -27.64 10.08 -15.44
N ARG A 276 -27.41 11.15 -16.22
CA ARG A 276 -26.29 12.05 -16.01
C ARG A 276 -26.34 12.71 -14.63
N GLU A 277 -27.50 13.23 -14.23
CA GLU A 277 -27.66 13.85 -12.91
C GLU A 277 -27.43 12.86 -11.76
N ALA A 278 -27.96 11.64 -11.88
CA ALA A 278 -27.73 10.58 -10.89
C ALA A 278 -26.25 10.16 -10.83
N PHE A 279 -25.59 10.05 -11.98
CA PHE A 279 -24.17 9.74 -12.09
C PHE A 279 -23.31 10.85 -11.48
N ASP A 280 -23.56 12.11 -11.83
CA ASP A 280 -22.81 13.27 -11.32
C ASP A 280 -22.95 13.41 -9.80
N SER A 281 -24.15 13.16 -9.26
CA SER A 281 -24.39 13.10 -7.82
C SER A 281 -23.56 12.00 -7.14
N THR A 282 -23.55 10.79 -7.74
CA THR A 282 -22.78 9.65 -7.25
C THR A 282 -21.27 9.92 -7.26
N GLN A 283 -20.74 10.44 -8.38
CA GLN A 283 -19.32 10.80 -8.48
C GLN A 283 -18.93 11.91 -7.51
N THR A 284 -19.83 12.87 -7.26
CA THR A 284 -19.61 13.93 -6.26
C THR A 284 -19.48 13.34 -4.86
N ASN A 285 -20.34 12.37 -4.51
CA ASN A 285 -20.27 11.68 -3.23
C ASN A 285 -18.98 10.87 -3.07
N ILE A 286 -18.57 10.14 -4.12
CA ILE A 286 -17.29 9.43 -4.17
C ILE A 286 -16.12 10.39 -3.92
N LEU A 287 -16.06 11.50 -4.66
CA LEU A 287 -14.98 12.48 -4.53
C LEU A 287 -14.95 13.09 -3.12
N ARG A 288 -16.12 13.38 -2.54
CA ARG A 288 -16.24 13.86 -1.15
C ARG A 288 -15.70 12.83 -0.15
N PHE A 289 -16.03 11.55 -0.34
CA PHE A 289 -15.56 10.49 0.53
C PHE A 289 -14.04 10.30 0.44
N VAL A 290 -13.46 10.24 -0.76
CA VAL A 290 -12.00 10.17 -0.97
C VAL A 290 -11.31 11.36 -0.29
N LYS A 291 -11.83 12.58 -0.50
CA LYS A 291 -11.31 13.80 0.11
C LYS A 291 -11.32 13.70 1.64
N GLN A 292 -12.44 13.28 2.22
CA GLN A 292 -12.58 13.16 3.68
C GLN A 292 -11.63 12.11 4.26
N LEU A 293 -11.45 10.96 3.60
CA LEU A 293 -10.50 9.93 4.03
C LEU A 293 -9.07 10.49 4.08
N ILE A 294 -8.63 11.19 3.03
CA ILE A 294 -7.28 11.79 2.99
C ILE A 294 -7.14 12.85 4.08
N MET A 295 -8.10 13.78 4.17
CA MET A 295 -8.05 14.89 5.13
C MET A 295 -7.99 14.39 6.58
N SER A 296 -8.89 13.46 6.92
CA SER A 296 -8.95 12.89 8.28
C SER A 296 -7.73 12.04 8.61
N SER A 297 -7.02 11.47 7.62
CA SER A 297 -5.84 10.64 7.89
C SER A 297 -4.63 11.39 8.50
N PHE A 298 -4.57 12.72 8.36
CA PHE A 298 -3.52 13.53 8.98
C PHE A 298 -3.64 13.57 10.51
N GLN A 299 -4.86 13.68 11.01
CA GLN A 299 -5.18 13.64 12.44
C GLN A 299 -6.41 12.76 12.66
N PRO A 300 -6.26 11.43 12.57
CA PRO A 300 -7.42 10.54 12.47
C PRO A 300 -8.19 10.43 13.78
N LYS A 301 -7.57 10.70 14.93
CA LYS A 301 -8.19 10.54 16.27
C LYS A 301 -8.95 9.21 16.32
N LEU A 302 -10.28 9.24 16.39
CA LEU A 302 -11.15 8.07 16.40
C LEU A 302 -11.94 7.85 15.08
N GLY A 303 -11.81 8.73 14.09
CA GLY A 303 -12.62 8.74 12.87
C GLY A 303 -12.10 7.86 11.73
N VAL A 304 -12.74 7.97 10.57
CA VAL A 304 -12.49 7.16 9.34
C VAL A 304 -11.08 7.30 8.80
N GLY A 305 -10.37 8.39 9.11
CA GLY A 305 -8.97 8.58 8.72
C GLY A 305 -8.04 7.48 9.24
N ASN A 306 -8.45 6.75 10.28
CA ASN A 306 -7.73 5.58 10.80
C ASN A 306 -7.62 4.44 9.77
N ILE A 307 -8.59 4.32 8.83
CA ILE A 307 -8.57 3.33 7.74
C ILE A 307 -7.32 3.50 6.87
N LEU A 308 -6.81 4.74 6.72
CA LEU A 308 -5.59 5.02 5.97
C LEU A 308 -4.36 5.13 6.88
N LYS A 309 -4.48 5.83 8.02
CA LYS A 309 -3.32 6.19 8.84
C LYS A 309 -2.66 4.98 9.48
N ILE A 310 -3.44 4.01 9.95
CA ILE A 310 -2.89 2.82 10.62
C ILE A 310 -2.14 1.92 9.61
N PRO A 311 -2.72 1.58 8.44
CA PRO A 311 -1.97 0.93 7.36
C PRO A 311 -0.75 1.72 6.91
N GLN A 312 -0.81 3.06 6.83
CA GLN A 312 0.35 3.89 6.47
C GLN A 312 1.51 3.70 7.46
N ILE A 313 1.25 3.72 8.77
CA ILE A 313 2.29 3.53 9.80
C ILE A 313 2.85 2.11 9.76
N TYR A 314 1.98 1.10 9.64
CA TYR A 314 2.40 -0.30 9.51
C TYR A 314 3.33 -0.49 8.31
N THR A 315 2.89 -0.05 7.13
CA THR A 315 3.64 -0.16 5.88
C THR A 315 4.96 0.62 5.94
N GLY A 316 4.99 1.79 6.58
CA GLY A 316 6.23 2.57 6.74
C GLY A 316 7.29 1.89 7.61
N ILE A 317 6.92 0.93 8.45
CA ILE A 317 7.85 0.12 9.26
C ILE A 317 8.24 -1.15 8.50
N VAL A 318 7.27 -1.85 7.90
CA VAL A 318 7.51 -3.09 7.14
C VAL A 318 8.33 -2.85 5.88
N LEU A 319 8.02 -1.77 5.16
CA LEU A 319 8.74 -1.29 3.97
C LEU A 319 9.53 -0.04 4.33
N SER A 320 10.43 -0.16 5.31
CA SER A 320 11.19 0.98 5.82
C SER A 320 12.20 1.50 4.79
N THR A 321 12.30 2.82 4.70
CA THR A 321 13.27 3.52 3.85
C THR A 321 14.48 4.04 4.62
N LYS A 322 14.55 3.77 5.93
CA LYS A 322 15.67 4.22 6.77
C LYS A 322 16.95 3.44 6.46
N ASN A 323 18.08 4.14 6.50
CA ASN A 323 19.42 3.56 6.30
C ASN A 323 19.77 2.45 7.31
N ASN A 324 19.17 2.47 8.51
CA ASN A 324 19.34 1.44 9.53
C ASN A 324 18.21 0.39 9.54
N TYR A 325 17.64 0.08 8.37
CA TYR A 325 16.61 -0.95 8.25
C TYR A 325 17.10 -2.28 8.84
N ASN A 326 16.33 -2.81 9.79
CA ASN A 326 16.62 -4.09 10.42
C ASN A 326 15.41 -5.02 10.30
N TYR A 327 15.52 -5.97 9.37
CA TYR A 327 14.51 -6.99 9.11
C TYR A 327 14.08 -7.76 10.37
N LYS A 328 14.98 -7.97 11.34
CA LYS A 328 14.69 -8.69 12.60
C LYS A 328 13.68 -7.96 13.50
N LEU A 329 13.49 -6.66 13.29
CA LEU A 329 12.58 -5.85 14.11
C LEU A 329 11.15 -5.82 13.56
N LEU A 330 10.90 -6.39 12.37
CA LEU A 330 9.58 -6.38 11.76
C LEU A 330 8.49 -6.96 12.67
N PRO A 331 8.71 -8.05 13.44
CA PRO A 331 7.68 -8.56 14.33
C PRO A 331 7.31 -7.65 15.51
N ARG A 332 8.00 -6.50 15.66
CA ARG A 332 7.74 -5.49 16.70
C ARG A 332 6.96 -4.27 16.19
N VAL A 333 6.46 -4.30 14.95
CA VAL A 333 5.74 -3.18 14.31
C VAL A 333 4.61 -2.59 15.17
N TYR A 334 3.88 -3.45 15.89
CA TYR A 334 2.75 -3.03 16.73
C TYR A 334 3.15 -2.23 17.97
N GLN A 335 4.40 -2.33 18.43
CA GLN A 335 4.87 -1.48 19.54
C GLN A 335 4.77 0.00 19.18
N ALA A 336 5.10 0.36 17.93
CA ALA A 336 4.98 1.72 17.45
C ALA A 336 3.52 2.15 17.26
N LEU A 337 2.66 1.27 16.74
CA LEU A 337 1.24 1.54 16.54
C LEU A 337 0.52 1.77 17.88
N TYR A 338 0.69 0.89 18.87
CA TYR A 338 0.09 1.05 20.19
C TYR A 338 0.59 2.30 20.91
N LYS A 339 1.87 2.66 20.76
CA LYS A 339 2.39 3.92 21.30
C LYS A 339 1.71 5.15 20.68
N ASN A 340 1.35 5.11 19.40
CA ASN A 340 0.57 6.19 18.77
C ASN A 340 -0.88 6.22 19.28
N ALA A 341 -1.50 5.05 19.47
CA ALA A 341 -2.85 4.95 20.02
C ALA A 341 -2.95 5.48 21.46
N VAL A 342 -2.00 5.11 22.34
CA VAL A 342 -1.92 5.61 23.73
C VAL A 342 -1.76 7.13 23.78
N ARG A 343 -1.08 7.73 22.78
CA ARG A 343 -0.93 9.19 22.65
C ARG A 343 -2.16 9.87 22.04
N GLY A 344 -3.26 9.16 21.82
CA GLY A 344 -4.49 9.70 21.22
C GLY A 344 -4.36 10.08 19.74
N ARG A 345 -3.31 9.62 19.05
CA ARG A 345 -3.06 9.97 17.64
C ARG A 345 -3.82 9.09 16.65
N CYS A 346 -4.25 7.91 17.07
CA CYS A 346 -5.05 6.98 16.29
C CYS A 346 -5.93 6.10 17.20
N SER A 347 -6.91 5.41 16.61
CA SER A 347 -7.83 4.54 17.34
C SER A 347 -7.18 3.21 17.72
N ARG A 348 -7.20 2.87 19.02
CA ARG A 348 -6.72 1.57 19.52
C ARG A 348 -7.53 0.41 18.94
N GLN A 349 -8.85 0.55 18.84
CA GLN A 349 -9.73 -0.50 18.30
C GLN A 349 -9.38 -0.83 16.85
N VAL A 350 -9.03 0.19 16.05
CA VAL A 350 -8.60 -0.01 14.66
C VAL A 350 -7.20 -0.62 14.60
N VAL A 351 -6.30 -0.27 15.53
CA VAL A 351 -5.00 -0.96 15.66
C VAL A 351 -5.20 -2.44 15.99
N ASP A 352 -6.10 -2.77 16.92
CA ASP A 352 -6.44 -4.15 17.29
C ASP A 352 -7.06 -4.91 16.10
N ALA A 353 -7.87 -4.24 15.29
CA ALA A 353 -8.42 -4.81 14.06
C ALA A 353 -7.31 -5.15 13.05
N LEU A 354 -6.33 -4.26 12.83
CA LEU A 354 -5.18 -4.57 11.97
C LEU A 354 -4.31 -5.70 12.58
N TYR A 355 -4.14 -5.70 13.91
CA TYR A 355 -3.36 -6.73 14.61
C TYR A 355 -3.96 -8.13 14.43
N GLN A 356 -5.28 -8.25 14.44
CA GLN A 356 -5.97 -9.51 14.13
C GLN A 356 -5.76 -9.97 12.68
N ILE A 357 -5.55 -9.04 11.74
CA ILE A 357 -5.32 -9.36 10.33
C ILE A 357 -3.90 -9.92 10.13
N THR A 358 -2.88 -9.25 10.69
CA THR A 358 -1.48 -9.58 10.37
C THR A 358 -0.78 -10.44 11.42
N GLY A 359 -1.19 -10.37 12.69
CA GLY A 359 -0.41 -10.88 13.81
C GLY A 359 0.92 -10.14 13.99
N ASP A 360 1.84 -10.74 14.75
CA ASP A 360 3.18 -10.20 15.01
C ASP A 360 4.03 -10.23 13.74
N PHE A 361 3.98 -11.32 12.96
CA PHE A 361 4.88 -11.54 11.83
C PHE A 361 4.24 -11.10 10.49
N PRO A 362 4.82 -10.13 9.77
CA PRO A 362 4.28 -9.66 8.49
C PRO A 362 4.26 -10.75 7.41
N GLN A 363 3.38 -10.60 6.41
CA GLN A 363 3.37 -11.45 5.22
C GLN A 363 4.71 -11.41 4.50
N GLY A 364 5.21 -12.57 4.06
CA GLY A 364 6.53 -12.73 3.44
C GLY A 364 7.70 -12.75 4.44
N PHE A 365 7.45 -12.69 5.76
CA PHE A 365 8.51 -12.77 6.76
C PHE A 365 9.15 -14.17 6.81
N GLY A 366 10.48 -14.23 6.84
CA GLY A 366 11.24 -15.48 6.95
C GLY A 366 11.37 -15.95 8.40
N VAL A 367 10.64 -17.00 8.75
CA VAL A 367 10.65 -17.64 10.06
C VAL A 367 11.64 -18.80 10.07
N ILE A 368 12.39 -18.94 11.16
CA ILE A 368 13.25 -20.10 11.41
C ILE A 368 12.65 -20.88 12.57
N TYR A 369 12.48 -22.18 12.39
CA TYR A 369 11.82 -23.03 13.38
C TYR A 369 12.53 -24.36 13.54
N ILE A 370 12.25 -25.04 14.65
CA ILE A 370 12.71 -26.41 14.90
C ILE A 370 11.57 -27.38 14.60
N PRO A 371 11.76 -28.29 13.63
CA PRO A 371 10.79 -29.34 13.33
C PRO A 371 10.58 -30.27 14.53
N ASN A 372 9.36 -30.79 14.68
CA ASN A 372 9.01 -31.72 15.77
C ASN A 372 9.35 -33.18 15.44
N ASP A 373 9.87 -33.42 14.24
CA ASP A 373 9.73 -34.69 13.54
C ASP A 373 10.87 -35.69 13.72
N VAL A 374 11.89 -35.45 14.59
CA VAL A 374 12.96 -36.46 14.79
C VAL A 374 13.66 -36.41 16.15
N ASP A 375 13.77 -37.58 16.79
CA ASP A 375 14.56 -37.86 18.01
C ASP A 375 16.09 -37.93 17.77
N GLN A 376 16.56 -37.87 16.52
CA GLN A 376 17.93 -38.29 16.19
C GLN A 376 18.84 -37.20 15.58
N ASP A 377 18.31 -36.05 15.13
CA ASP A 377 19.16 -34.97 14.60
C ASP A 377 18.53 -33.58 14.77
N VAL A 378 18.96 -32.86 15.80
CA VAL A 378 18.48 -31.50 16.08
C VAL A 378 18.94 -30.57 14.95
N ARG A 379 17.97 -29.95 14.27
CA ARG A 379 18.19 -29.01 13.17
C ARG A 379 17.15 -27.89 13.19
N TYR A 380 17.43 -26.82 12.45
CA TYR A 380 16.45 -25.78 12.16
C TYR A 380 16.08 -25.79 10.67
N GLU A 381 14.87 -25.36 10.37
CA GLU A 381 14.33 -25.24 9.02
C GLU A 381 13.73 -23.86 8.81
N TYR A 382 13.52 -23.51 7.55
CA TYR A 382 13.00 -22.24 7.10
C TYR A 382 11.54 -22.36 6.67
N ALA A 383 10.77 -21.34 7.03
CA ALA A 383 9.39 -21.16 6.60
C ALA A 383 9.12 -19.68 6.27
N ILE A 384 8.12 -19.41 5.45
CA ILE A 384 7.70 -18.05 5.06
C ILE A 384 6.28 -17.83 5.55
N VAL A 385 5.98 -16.68 6.15
CA VAL A 385 4.60 -16.28 6.48
C VAL A 385 3.80 -16.07 5.20
N THR A 386 2.74 -16.85 5.01
CA THR A 386 1.96 -16.87 3.75
C THR A 386 0.46 -16.68 3.92
N GLN A 387 -0.05 -16.63 5.17
CA GLN A 387 -1.48 -16.45 5.42
C GLN A 387 -1.73 -15.36 6.45
N LEU A 388 -2.85 -14.64 6.26
CA LEU A 388 -3.39 -13.66 7.19
C LEU A 388 -4.29 -14.33 8.25
N TYR A 389 -4.66 -13.57 9.27
CA TYR A 389 -5.56 -13.99 10.37
C TYR A 389 -5.02 -15.23 11.12
N PRO A 390 -3.86 -15.12 11.78
CA PRO A 390 -3.38 -16.17 12.65
C PRO A 390 -4.32 -16.31 13.87
N GLU A 391 -4.49 -17.53 14.38
CA GLU A 391 -5.34 -17.78 15.56
C GLU A 391 -4.75 -17.15 16.82
N LYS A 392 -3.42 -17.23 16.95
CA LYS A 392 -2.64 -16.49 17.93
C LYS A 392 -1.65 -15.60 17.21
N SER A 393 -1.59 -14.33 17.60
CA SER A 393 -0.79 -13.33 16.91
C SER A 393 0.71 -13.67 16.81
N ASN A 394 1.23 -14.40 17.80
CA ASN A 394 2.63 -14.81 17.90
C ASN A 394 2.94 -16.19 17.29
N GLU A 395 1.95 -16.89 16.73
CA GLU A 395 2.09 -18.19 16.06
C GLU A 395 1.69 -18.06 14.59
N PRO A 396 2.62 -17.65 13.69
CA PRO A 396 2.27 -17.35 12.32
C PRO A 396 1.93 -18.61 11.51
N LYS A 397 1.01 -18.42 10.55
CA LYS A 397 0.70 -19.41 9.51
C LYS A 397 1.70 -19.25 8.37
N CYS A 398 2.53 -20.27 8.21
CA CYS A 398 3.66 -20.27 7.29
C CYS A 398 3.53 -21.40 6.27
N ARG A 399 4.37 -21.32 5.24
CA ARG A 399 4.69 -22.43 4.34
C ARG A 399 6.14 -22.82 4.48
N ILE A 400 6.41 -24.12 4.51
CA ILE A 400 7.77 -24.66 4.60
C ILE A 400 8.56 -24.27 3.36
N ALA A 401 9.76 -23.71 3.55
CA ALA A 401 10.69 -23.33 2.50
C ALA A 401 11.94 -24.22 2.46
N SER A 402 12.26 -24.92 3.56
CA SER A 402 13.28 -25.97 3.58
C SER A 402 12.82 -27.22 4.31
N ARG A 403 13.28 -28.38 3.85
CA ARG A 403 13.06 -29.67 4.50
C ARG A 403 14.33 -30.50 4.36
N GLN A 404 14.75 -31.15 5.45
CA GLN A 404 16.01 -31.89 5.51
C GLN A 404 17.18 -31.03 5.02
N LEU A 405 17.22 -29.77 5.49
CA LEU A 405 18.25 -28.79 5.15
C LEU A 405 18.37 -28.46 3.65
N THR A 406 17.33 -28.73 2.86
CA THR A 406 17.28 -28.43 1.43
C THR A 406 16.10 -27.52 1.11
N PHE A 407 16.32 -26.49 0.29
CA PHE A 407 15.25 -25.61 -0.18
C PHE A 407 14.26 -26.35 -1.08
N ILE A 408 12.98 -26.09 -0.87
CA ILE A 408 11.87 -26.68 -1.63
C ILE A 408 11.03 -25.58 -2.28
N GLY A 409 10.61 -25.75 -3.53
CA GLY A 409 9.71 -24.80 -4.22
C GLY A 409 8.23 -24.98 -3.88
N HIS A 410 7.88 -26.10 -3.22
CA HIS A 410 6.53 -26.46 -2.80
C HIS A 410 6.59 -27.12 -1.42
N GLY A 411 5.95 -26.51 -0.43
CA GLY A 411 5.89 -27.01 0.95
C GLY A 411 4.47 -27.04 1.49
N HIS A 412 4.27 -27.83 2.55
CA HIS A 412 3.00 -27.83 3.29
C HIS A 412 2.86 -26.55 4.13
N ASP A 413 1.60 -26.20 4.42
CA ASP A 413 1.30 -25.14 5.37
C ASP A 413 1.49 -25.66 6.80
N LEU A 414 2.05 -24.82 7.68
CA LEU A 414 2.18 -25.11 9.11
C LEU A 414 1.95 -23.86 9.94
N VAL A 415 1.53 -24.06 11.19
CA VAL A 415 1.54 -23.01 12.21
C VAL A 415 2.83 -23.14 13.00
N VAL A 416 3.68 -22.11 12.96
CA VAL A 416 4.94 -22.12 13.72
C VAL A 416 4.64 -21.68 15.16
N LYS A 417 4.55 -22.64 16.07
CA LYS A 417 4.29 -22.38 17.50
C LYS A 417 5.44 -21.59 18.15
N LYS A 418 5.11 -20.78 19.17
CA LYS A 418 6.11 -20.04 19.97
C LYS A 418 7.23 -20.96 20.48
N SER A 419 6.86 -22.17 20.92
CA SER A 419 7.76 -23.19 21.47
C SER A 419 8.83 -23.68 20.50
N ASN A 420 8.64 -23.47 19.20
CA ASN A 420 9.52 -23.99 18.14
C ASN A 420 10.08 -22.88 17.24
N ASN A 421 9.66 -21.63 17.44
CA ASN A 421 10.07 -20.49 16.64
C ASN A 421 11.33 -19.84 17.24
N LEU A 422 12.43 -19.85 16.49
CA LEU A 422 13.74 -19.33 16.95
C LEU A 422 13.76 -17.80 17.11
N TYR A 423 12.75 -17.10 16.60
CA TYR A 423 12.58 -15.67 16.88
C TYR A 423 12.51 -15.38 18.38
N PHE A 424 11.86 -16.26 19.16
CA PHE A 424 11.71 -16.08 20.60
C PHE A 424 12.99 -16.45 21.35
N VAL A 425 13.40 -15.58 22.28
CA VAL A 425 14.62 -15.76 23.07
C VAL A 425 14.58 -17.05 23.87
N GLU A 426 13.47 -17.31 24.57
CA GLU A 426 13.24 -18.53 25.35
C GLU A 426 13.44 -19.81 24.52
N THR A 427 12.91 -19.83 23.30
CA THR A 427 12.99 -20.99 22.41
C THR A 427 14.41 -21.21 21.91
N ALA A 428 15.07 -20.16 21.43
CA ALA A 428 16.47 -20.27 21.03
C ALA A 428 17.40 -20.70 22.17
N GLN A 429 17.15 -20.26 23.40
CA GLN A 429 17.90 -20.70 24.58
C GLN A 429 17.64 -22.18 24.90
N LYS A 430 16.40 -22.64 24.82
CA LYS A 430 16.10 -24.08 24.97
C LYS A 430 16.75 -24.93 23.89
N CYS A 431 17.00 -24.33 22.72
CA CYS A 431 17.53 -25.00 21.55
C CYS A 431 19.03 -24.73 21.33
N SER A 432 19.71 -24.06 22.27
CA SER A 432 21.18 -23.97 22.29
C SER A 432 21.86 -25.31 22.60
N ASN A 433 21.07 -26.37 22.78
CA ASN A 433 21.55 -27.75 22.88
C ASN A 433 22.12 -28.28 21.54
N ILE A 434 21.90 -27.58 20.41
CA ILE A 434 22.57 -27.90 19.15
C ILE A 434 24.06 -27.57 19.29
N SER A 435 24.93 -28.57 19.08
CA SER A 435 26.37 -28.36 19.16
C SER A 435 26.84 -27.34 18.12
N LYS A 436 27.87 -26.57 18.46
CA LYS A 436 28.51 -25.62 17.52
C LYS A 436 28.93 -26.31 16.22
N ALA A 437 29.48 -27.52 16.30
CA ALA A 437 29.85 -28.33 15.14
C ALA A 437 28.66 -28.62 14.21
N ARG A 438 27.49 -28.93 14.78
CA ARG A 438 26.26 -29.17 13.99
C ARG A 438 25.72 -27.89 13.37
N LEU A 439 25.77 -26.75 14.08
CA LEU A 439 25.38 -25.46 13.51
C LEU A 439 26.28 -25.07 12.33
N ASP A 440 27.60 -25.30 12.46
CA ASP A 440 28.58 -25.05 11.39
C ASP A 440 28.35 -25.94 10.15
N GLU A 441 27.78 -27.15 10.33
CA GLU A 441 27.39 -28.04 9.23
C GLU A 441 26.10 -27.58 8.52
N ILE A 442 25.12 -27.09 9.29
CA ILE A 442 23.82 -26.63 8.74
C ILE A 442 23.98 -25.31 7.97
N LEU A 443 24.80 -24.39 8.49
CA LEU A 443 24.96 -23.03 7.95
C LEU A 443 25.25 -22.97 6.44
N PRO A 444 26.20 -23.74 5.86
CA PRO A 444 26.47 -23.72 4.42
C PRO A 444 25.34 -24.31 3.56
N LEU A 445 24.47 -25.15 4.13
CA LEU A 445 23.34 -25.76 3.40
C LEU A 445 22.17 -24.78 3.23
N LEU A 446 21.98 -23.89 4.21
CA LEU A 446 20.84 -22.99 4.29
C LEU A 446 21.22 -21.50 4.23
N SER A 447 22.47 -21.15 3.95
CA SER A 447 22.89 -19.74 3.87
C SER A 447 23.94 -19.53 2.78
N SER A 448 23.63 -18.65 1.82
CA SER A 448 24.57 -18.21 0.78
C SER A 448 25.77 -17.44 1.36
N ASN A 449 25.57 -16.67 2.44
CA ASN A 449 26.60 -15.91 3.14
C ASN A 449 27.13 -16.58 4.43
N TYR A 450 27.25 -17.90 4.44
CA TYR A 450 27.64 -18.65 5.65
C TYR A 450 29.00 -18.22 6.25
N LEU A 451 29.95 -17.73 5.45
CA LEU A 451 31.27 -17.28 5.92
C LEU A 451 31.17 -16.08 6.87
N GLU A 452 30.39 -15.07 6.53
CA GLU A 452 30.13 -13.89 7.38
C GLU A 452 29.38 -14.27 8.65
N ARG A 453 28.52 -15.29 8.57
CA ARG A 453 27.70 -15.75 9.69
C ARG A 453 28.47 -16.58 10.73
N LYS A 454 29.61 -17.17 10.37
CA LYS A 454 30.48 -17.87 11.33
C LYS A 454 31.02 -16.94 12.42
N GLU A 455 31.14 -15.64 12.11
CA GLU A 455 31.59 -14.61 13.05
C GLU A 455 30.43 -14.01 13.88
N LEU A 456 29.19 -14.43 13.62
CA LEU A 456 27.97 -13.93 14.27
C LEU A 456 27.32 -15.02 15.16
N ASP A 457 26.14 -14.69 15.70
CA ASP A 457 25.28 -15.60 16.45
C ASP A 457 24.89 -16.80 15.55
N LEU A 458 25.42 -17.98 15.85
CA LEU A 458 25.28 -19.20 15.03
C LEU A 458 23.83 -19.69 14.89
N LEU A 459 22.95 -19.24 15.80
CA LEU A 459 21.52 -19.54 15.75
C LEU A 459 20.73 -18.32 15.24
N PRO A 460 20.44 -18.24 13.94
CA PRO A 460 19.73 -17.10 13.36
C PRO A 460 18.28 -16.99 13.90
N ARG A 461 17.83 -15.75 14.12
CA ARG A 461 16.48 -15.43 14.63
C ARG A 461 15.41 -15.33 13.54
N CYS A 462 15.84 -15.12 12.31
CA CYS A 462 15.01 -15.05 11.11
C CYS A 462 15.90 -15.25 9.88
N TRP A 463 15.30 -15.50 8.72
CA TRP A 463 16.01 -15.59 7.44
C TRP A 463 15.40 -14.62 6.42
N GLN A 464 16.11 -14.33 5.34
CA GLN A 464 15.69 -13.40 4.30
C GLN A 464 15.25 -14.18 3.05
N PRO A 465 13.96 -14.22 2.70
CA PRO A 465 13.49 -15.09 1.62
C PRO A 465 13.63 -14.52 0.20
N GLY A 466 14.24 -13.34 0.02
CA GLY A 466 14.31 -12.66 -1.28
C GLY A 466 15.03 -13.48 -2.36
N GLU A 467 16.23 -14.00 -2.04
CA GLU A 467 16.99 -14.86 -2.97
C GLU A 467 16.23 -16.15 -3.31
N TYR A 468 15.57 -16.73 -2.31
CA TYR A 468 14.72 -17.91 -2.49
C TYR A 468 13.60 -17.63 -3.50
N PHE A 469 12.90 -16.50 -3.38
CA PHE A 469 11.75 -16.17 -4.24
C PHE A 469 12.14 -15.72 -5.66
N PHE A 470 13.40 -15.32 -5.89
CA PHE A 470 13.88 -14.95 -7.23
C PHE A 470 13.84 -16.13 -8.21
N ASN A 471 13.94 -17.37 -7.72
CA ASN A 471 13.78 -18.56 -8.54
C ASN A 471 12.30 -18.78 -8.87
N ILE A 472 11.95 -18.82 -10.17
CA ILE A 472 10.56 -19.04 -10.63
C ILE A 472 9.93 -20.31 -10.05
N GLY A 473 10.73 -21.36 -9.80
CA GLY A 473 10.25 -22.61 -9.19
C GLY A 473 9.72 -22.39 -7.78
N ASN A 474 10.33 -21.47 -7.03
CA ASN A 474 9.98 -21.11 -5.66
C ASN A 474 8.85 -20.08 -5.59
N GLN A 475 8.59 -19.35 -6.68
CA GLN A 475 7.44 -18.44 -6.77
C GLN A 475 6.09 -19.18 -6.72
N LYS A 476 6.10 -20.51 -6.92
CA LYS A 476 4.92 -21.36 -6.70
C LYS A 476 4.61 -21.60 -5.22
N LEU A 477 5.29 -20.91 -4.31
CA LEU A 477 4.96 -20.78 -2.88
C LEU A 477 3.48 -20.52 -2.62
N TRP A 478 2.71 -19.95 -3.56
CA TRP A 478 1.28 -19.67 -3.38
C TRP A 478 0.35 -20.81 -3.79
N SER A 479 0.83 -21.73 -4.63
CA SER A 479 0.05 -22.87 -5.13
C SER A 479 -0.24 -23.85 -4.00
N ARG A 480 -1.49 -24.26 -3.80
CA ARG A 480 -1.79 -25.34 -2.83
C ARG A 480 -0.98 -26.59 -3.20
N ALA A 481 -0.32 -27.21 -2.22
CA ALA A 481 0.12 -28.59 -2.37
C ALA A 481 -1.13 -29.42 -2.71
N ARG A 482 -1.06 -30.18 -3.80
CA ARG A 482 -2.13 -31.11 -4.17
C ARG A 482 -2.18 -32.26 -3.18
#